data_AF-A0A257N0D7-F1
#
_entry.id   AF-A0A257N0D7-F1
#
_cell.length_a   1.000
_cell.length_b   1.000
_cell.length_c   1.000
_cell.angle_alpha   90.00
_cell.angle_beta   90.00
_cell.angle_gamma   90.00
#
_symmetry.space_group_name_H-M   'P 1'
#
loop_
_entity.id
_entity.type
_entity.pdbx_description
1 polymer ?
#
loop_
_entity_poly.entity_id
_entity_poly.type
_entity_poly.pdbx_seq_one_letter_code
_entity_poly.pdbx_strand_id
1 'polypeptide(L)'
;MNYTYYIADVFTRQIFNGAQIAVFPNAEGLSDEHMRLLARELNLTETVFVFHPDNDSSTHKMRIFSPLGEIDFAGHPIIATAYVLGSCGDIKLTEAVTHLVFEQNLGPIDVHISANHGKPYFVQFSRRAGQFLIHQAIGT
;
A
#
# COMPACT_ATOMS: atom_id res chain seq x y z
N MET A 1 15.11 -1.18 -17.54
CA MET A 1 13.87 -1.41 -16.77
C MET A 1 13.47 -0.09 -16.15
N ASN A 2 12.20 0.29 -16.23
CA ASN A 2 11.68 1.55 -15.68
C ASN A 2 10.66 1.20 -14.60
N TYR A 3 10.84 1.76 -13.41
CA TYR A 3 9.91 1.64 -12.29
C TYR A 3 9.38 3.02 -11.92
N THR A 4 8.08 3.11 -11.65
CA THR A 4 7.46 4.32 -11.11
C THR A 4 7.16 4.10 -9.65
N TYR A 5 7.46 5.08 -8.81
CA TYR A 5 7.04 5.08 -7.42
C TYR A 5 6.47 6.44 -7.04
N TYR A 6 5.64 6.43 -6.01
CA TYR A 6 5.04 7.60 -5.41
C TYR A 6 5.50 7.69 -3.95
N ILE A 7 5.68 8.90 -3.43
CA ILE A 7 5.89 9.12 -2.01
C ILE A 7 4.59 9.64 -1.43
N ALA A 8 4.03 8.93 -0.45
CA ALA A 8 2.84 9.31 0.29
C ALA A 8 3.23 9.76 1.70
N ASP A 9 2.79 10.96 2.07
CA ASP A 9 2.89 11.47 3.44
C ASP A 9 1.65 11.01 4.23
N VAL A 10 1.84 10.24 5.31
CA VAL A 10 0.76 9.72 6.18
C VAL A 10 0.85 10.28 7.61
N PHE A 11 -0.27 10.29 8.33
CA PHE A 11 -0.47 11.00 9.63
C PHE A 11 -0.31 12.52 9.56
N THR A 12 -0.49 13.09 8.38
CA THR A 12 -0.41 14.53 8.17
C THR A 12 -1.45 15.00 7.17
N ARG A 13 -1.77 16.30 7.23
CA ARG A 13 -2.47 17.06 6.18
C ARG A 13 -1.57 18.08 5.49
N GLN A 14 -0.32 18.20 5.95
CA GLN A 14 0.69 19.10 5.41
C GLN A 14 1.64 18.29 4.54
N ILE A 15 1.95 18.82 3.35
CA ILE A 15 2.97 18.26 2.46
C ILE A 15 4.33 18.24 3.16
N PHE A 16 5.12 17.19 2.91
CA PHE A 16 6.46 17.00 3.46
C PHE A 16 6.50 16.89 4.99
N ASN A 17 5.51 16.22 5.57
CA ASN A 17 5.41 16.01 7.01
C ASN A 17 4.83 14.61 7.28
N GLY A 18 4.77 14.19 8.55
CA GLY A 18 4.33 12.85 8.93
C GLY A 18 5.35 11.76 8.54
N ALA A 19 4.87 10.53 8.40
CA ALA A 19 5.71 9.42 7.94
C ALA A 19 5.63 9.34 6.41
N GLN A 20 6.78 9.15 5.77
CA GLN A 20 6.88 9.10 4.32
C GLN A 20 7.00 7.65 3.87
N ILE A 21 6.13 7.25 2.95
CA ILE A 21 6.06 5.88 2.45
C ILE A 21 6.23 5.92 0.94
N ALA A 22 7.27 5.25 0.43
CA ALA A 22 7.41 5.01 -1.00
C ALA A 22 6.52 3.83 -1.41
N VAL A 23 5.75 3.97 -2.47
CA VAL A 23 4.90 2.92 -3.03
C VAL A 23 5.27 2.72 -4.48
N PHE A 24 5.67 1.50 -4.83
CA PHE A 24 5.85 1.02 -6.19
C PHE A 24 4.58 0.26 -6.60
N PRO A 25 3.68 0.85 -7.41
CA PRO A 25 2.41 0.21 -7.80
C PRO A 25 2.59 -1.05 -8.64
N ASN A 26 3.71 -1.15 -9.35
CA ASN A 26 4.10 -2.31 -10.13
C ASN A 26 5.58 -2.61 -9.88
N ALA A 27 5.83 -3.68 -9.13
CA ALA A 27 7.16 -4.15 -8.74
C ALA A 27 7.61 -5.39 -9.54
N GLU A 28 6.91 -5.73 -10.63
CA GLU A 28 7.21 -6.93 -11.40
C GLU A 28 8.66 -6.97 -11.87
N GLY A 29 9.29 -8.14 -11.75
CA GLY A 29 10.70 -8.36 -12.07
C GLY A 29 11.71 -7.84 -11.03
N LEU A 30 11.29 -7.19 -9.94
CA LEU A 30 12.19 -6.88 -8.84
C LEU A 30 12.48 -8.14 -8.01
N SER A 31 13.78 -8.43 -7.83
CA SER A 31 14.23 -9.46 -6.89
C SER A 31 14.20 -8.94 -5.46
N ASP A 32 14.24 -9.86 -4.49
CA ASP A 32 14.35 -9.55 -3.06
C ASP A 32 15.53 -8.62 -2.76
N GLU A 33 16.66 -8.83 -3.43
CA GLU A 33 17.84 -7.98 -3.27
C GLU A 33 17.61 -6.58 -3.85
N HIS A 34 16.95 -6.46 -5.02
CA HIS A 34 16.62 -5.15 -5.57
C HIS A 34 15.66 -4.37 -4.65
N MET A 35 14.63 -5.04 -4.11
CA MET A 35 13.69 -4.41 -3.18
C MET A 35 14.38 -3.91 -1.91
N ARG A 36 15.28 -4.72 -1.34
CA ARG A 36 16.08 -4.35 -0.17
C ARG A 36 17.02 -3.17 -0.47
N LEU A 37 17.69 -3.19 -1.62
CA LEU A 37 18.57 -2.09 -2.03
C LEU A 37 17.79 -0.79 -2.26
N LEU A 38 16.63 -0.86 -2.93
CA LEU A 38 15.75 0.29 -3.17
C LEU A 38 15.23 0.89 -1.86
N ALA A 39 14.73 0.05 -0.94
CA ALA A 39 14.25 0.52 0.36
C ALA A 39 15.36 1.21 1.18
N ARG A 40 16.58 0.67 1.14
CA ARG A 40 17.74 1.29 1.77
C ARG A 40 18.17 2.58 1.09
N GLU A 41 18.14 2.63 -0.24
CA GLU A 41 18.50 3.82 -1.03
C GLU A 41 17.54 4.98 -0.76
N LEU A 42 16.23 4.71 -0.75
CA LEU A 42 15.21 5.72 -0.46
C LEU A 42 15.24 6.18 1.00
N ASN A 43 15.63 5.30 1.92
CA ASN A 43 15.80 5.59 3.35
C ASN A 43 14.60 6.32 3.99
N LEU A 44 13.39 5.96 3.55
CA LEU A 44 12.12 6.44 4.12
C LEU A 44 11.66 5.51 5.26
N THR A 45 10.53 5.85 5.91
CA THR A 45 9.97 5.02 6.98
C THR A 45 9.70 3.61 6.48
N GLU A 46 9.02 3.49 5.35
CA GLU A 46 8.83 2.22 4.63
C GLU A 46 8.83 2.43 3.11
N THR A 47 9.14 1.35 2.40
CA THR A 47 8.97 1.19 0.96
C THR A 47 8.09 -0.03 0.69
N VAL A 48 7.05 0.15 -0.12
CA VAL A 48 6.07 -0.87 -0.46
C VAL A 48 6.20 -1.26 -1.93
N PHE A 49 6.16 -2.57 -2.18
CA PHE A 49 6.20 -3.16 -3.51
C PHE A 49 4.91 -3.94 -3.75
N VAL A 50 4.16 -3.54 -4.78
CA VAL A 50 2.90 -4.17 -5.17
C VAL A 50 3.13 -5.01 -6.43
N PHE A 51 2.57 -6.21 -6.41
CA PHE A 51 2.61 -7.18 -7.50
C PHE A 51 1.18 -7.49 -7.92
N HIS A 52 0.93 -7.40 -9.23
CA HIS A 52 -0.40 -7.60 -9.79
C HIS A 52 -0.73 -9.10 -9.84
N PRO A 53 -1.99 -9.48 -9.66
CA PRO A 53 -2.39 -10.87 -9.85
C PRO A 53 -2.24 -11.29 -11.31
N ASP A 54 -1.92 -12.57 -11.54
CA ASP A 54 -1.86 -13.17 -12.88
C ASP A 54 -3.26 -13.27 -13.55
N ASN A 55 -4.33 -13.02 -12.81
CA ASN A 55 -5.72 -13.11 -13.24
C ASN A 55 -6.52 -11.86 -12.83
N ASP A 56 -7.79 -11.79 -13.22
CA ASP A 56 -8.70 -10.66 -12.94
C ASP A 56 -9.17 -10.60 -11.46
N SER A 57 -8.31 -11.00 -10.53
CA SER A 57 -8.54 -10.99 -9.09
C SER A 57 -8.32 -9.59 -8.51
N SER A 58 -8.99 -9.28 -7.39
CA SER A 58 -8.72 -8.06 -6.62
C SER A 58 -7.58 -8.24 -5.60
N THR A 59 -6.97 -9.42 -5.55
CA THR A 59 -5.86 -9.74 -4.62
C THR A 59 -4.51 -9.37 -5.20
N HIS A 60 -3.84 -8.40 -4.59
CA HIS A 60 -2.50 -7.96 -4.95
C HIS A 60 -1.51 -8.45 -3.90
N LYS A 61 -0.37 -8.98 -4.32
CA LYS A 61 0.70 -9.27 -3.35
C LYS A 61 1.38 -7.96 -2.97
N MET A 62 1.61 -7.77 -1.68
CA MET A 62 2.20 -6.55 -1.14
C MET A 62 3.32 -6.89 -0.16
N ARG A 63 4.52 -6.38 -0.44
CA ARG A 63 5.70 -6.51 0.45
C ARG A 63 6.11 -5.16 0.99
N ILE A 64 6.50 -5.13 2.27
CA ILE A 64 6.88 -3.90 2.96
C ILE A 64 8.32 -4.04 3.44
N PHE A 65 9.15 -3.04 3.13
CA PHE A 65 10.53 -2.97 3.57
C PHE A 65 10.75 -1.69 4.37
N SER A 66 11.43 -1.83 5.50
CA SER A 66 12.18 -0.73 6.11
C SER A 66 13.57 -0.63 5.46
N PRO A 67 14.36 0.42 5.74
CA PRO A 67 15.76 0.49 5.28
C PRO A 67 16.63 -0.67 5.79
N LEU A 68 16.21 -1.34 6.86
CA LEU A 68 16.93 -2.45 7.49
C LEU A 68 16.53 -3.83 6.93
N GLY A 69 15.41 -3.93 6.23
CA GLY A 69 14.91 -5.21 5.70
C GLY A 69 13.39 -5.28 5.64
N GLU A 70 12.91 -6.42 5.14
CA GLU A 70 11.49 -6.72 5.03
C GLU A 70 10.82 -6.80 6.41
N ILE A 71 9.60 -6.28 6.49
CA ILE A 71 8.75 -6.38 7.66
C ILE A 71 7.43 -7.03 7.30
N ASP A 72 6.91 -7.84 8.21
CA ASP A 72 5.75 -8.69 7.95
C ASP A 72 4.42 -7.92 7.91
N PHE A 73 4.35 -6.79 8.63
CA PHE A 73 3.14 -5.98 8.73
C PHE A 73 3.42 -4.57 9.26
N ALA A 74 2.78 -3.58 8.65
CA ALA A 74 2.61 -2.25 9.20
C ALA A 74 1.33 -1.62 8.61
N GLY A 75 0.51 -1.01 9.46
CA GLY A 75 -0.82 -0.50 9.08
C GLY A 75 -0.78 0.69 8.12
N HIS A 76 0.20 1.57 8.30
CA HIS A 76 0.29 2.82 7.55
C HIS A 76 0.75 2.62 6.10
N PRO A 77 1.68 1.68 5.81
CA PRO A 77 1.94 1.22 4.45
C PRO A 77 0.71 0.71 3.70
N ILE A 78 -0.21 0.01 4.36
CA ILE A 78 -1.46 -0.46 3.73
C ILE A 78 -2.30 0.73 3.25
N ILE A 79 -2.47 1.73 4.12
CA ILE A 79 -3.25 2.93 3.82
C ILE A 79 -2.61 3.73 2.68
N ALA A 80 -1.30 3.97 2.77
CA ALA A 80 -0.54 4.68 1.72
C ALA A 80 -0.67 3.97 0.38
N THR A 81 -0.53 2.65 0.36
CA THR A 81 -0.61 1.85 -0.86
C THR A 81 -1.99 1.95 -1.50
N ALA A 82 -3.06 1.69 -0.74
CA ALA A 82 -4.42 1.80 -1.24
C ALA A 82 -4.74 3.21 -1.80
N TYR A 83 -4.29 4.25 -1.09
CA TYR A 83 -4.45 5.63 -1.55
C TYR A 83 -3.70 5.89 -2.86
N VAL A 84 -2.44 5.45 -2.96
CA VAL A 84 -1.61 5.62 -4.16
C VAL A 84 -2.22 4.88 -5.35
N LEU A 85 -2.55 3.59 -5.20
CA LEU A 85 -3.10 2.76 -6.29
C LEU A 85 -4.39 3.35 -6.85
N GLY A 86 -5.27 3.84 -5.99
CA GLY A 86 -6.49 4.53 -6.43
C GLY A 86 -6.21 5.87 -7.09
N SER A 87 -5.27 6.66 -6.57
CA SER A 87 -4.97 8.00 -7.06
C SER A 87 -4.21 8.01 -8.39
N CYS A 88 -3.34 7.04 -8.62
CA CYS A 88 -2.59 6.92 -9.87
C CYS A 88 -3.36 6.17 -10.97
N GLY A 89 -4.56 5.66 -10.66
CA GLY A 89 -5.41 4.95 -11.61
C GLY A 89 -5.00 3.49 -11.86
N ASP A 90 -4.10 2.94 -11.05
CA ASP A 90 -3.71 1.52 -11.10
C ASP A 90 -4.88 0.62 -10.69
N ILE A 91 -5.67 1.07 -9.70
CA ILE A 91 -6.96 0.47 -9.36
C ILE A 91 -8.10 1.41 -9.78
N LYS A 92 -9.04 0.86 -10.54
CA LYS A 92 -10.26 1.59 -10.93
C LYS A 92 -11.18 1.76 -9.72
N LEU A 93 -11.30 2.99 -9.24
CA LEU A 93 -12.21 3.33 -8.16
C LEU A 93 -13.66 3.38 -8.67
N THR A 94 -14.58 2.85 -7.87
CA THR A 94 -16.03 2.99 -8.07
C THR A 94 -16.58 4.18 -7.27
N GLU A 95 -17.77 4.67 -7.62
CA GLU A 95 -18.45 5.71 -6.80
C GLU A 95 -18.98 5.17 -5.46
N ALA A 96 -18.95 3.85 -5.27
CA ALA A 96 -19.22 3.19 -4.00
C ALA A 96 -17.90 2.87 -3.26
N VAL A 97 -17.91 1.83 -2.43
CA VAL A 97 -16.69 1.30 -1.80
C VAL A 97 -16.03 0.30 -2.75
N THR A 98 -14.75 0.53 -3.05
CA THR A 98 -13.92 -0.39 -3.82
C THR A 98 -13.22 -1.36 -2.86
N HIS A 99 -13.42 -2.67 -3.05
CA HIS A 99 -12.77 -3.72 -2.27
C HIS A 99 -11.57 -4.29 -3.02
N LEU A 100 -10.49 -4.51 -2.29
CA LEU A 100 -9.32 -5.26 -2.75
C LEU A 100 -8.71 -6.01 -1.56
N VAL A 101 -7.82 -6.96 -1.87
CA VAL A 101 -7.08 -7.72 -0.85
C VAL A 101 -5.59 -7.49 -1.07
N PHE A 102 -4.87 -7.19 0.00
CA PHE A 102 -3.41 -7.26 0.00
C PHE A 102 -2.95 -8.57 0.64
N GLU A 103 -2.31 -9.43 -0.16
CA GLU A 103 -1.65 -10.63 0.33
C GLU A 103 -0.26 -10.27 0.84
N GLN A 104 -0.07 -10.37 2.16
CA GLN A 104 1.19 -10.08 2.85
C GLN A 104 1.79 -11.35 3.48
N ASN A 105 2.97 -11.25 4.08
CA ASN A 105 3.63 -12.39 4.74
C ASN A 105 2.78 -13.02 5.86
N LEU A 106 1.95 -12.23 6.55
CA LEU A 106 1.02 -12.71 7.59
C LEU A 106 -0.37 -13.11 7.06
N GLY A 107 -0.54 -13.16 5.74
CA GLY A 107 -1.78 -13.52 5.06
C GLY A 107 -2.57 -12.31 4.54
N PRO A 108 -3.84 -12.54 4.15
CA PRO A 108 -4.65 -11.54 3.46
C PRO A 108 -5.13 -10.42 4.39
N ILE A 109 -5.11 -9.20 3.85
CA ILE A 109 -5.70 -7.99 4.43
C ILE A 109 -6.83 -7.52 3.54
N ASP A 110 -8.04 -7.47 4.08
CA ASP A 110 -9.19 -6.88 3.42
C ASP A 110 -9.06 -5.35 3.45
N VAL A 111 -9.16 -4.69 2.30
CA VAL A 111 -9.03 -3.23 2.17
C VAL A 111 -10.21 -2.65 1.40
N HIS A 112 -10.77 -1.57 1.94
CA HIS A 112 -11.94 -0.89 1.44
C HIS A 112 -11.58 0.58 1.20
N ILE A 113 -11.72 1.03 -0.06
CA ILE A 113 -11.44 2.40 -0.47
C ILE A 113 -12.76 3.10 -0.78
N SER A 114 -13.04 4.19 -0.07
CA SER A 114 -14.11 5.12 -0.46
C SER A 114 -13.50 6.27 -1.26
N ALA A 115 -14.13 6.58 -2.39
CA ALA A 115 -13.65 7.58 -3.33
C ALA A 115 -14.73 8.61 -3.68
N ASN A 116 -14.31 9.83 -3.99
CA ASN A 116 -15.18 10.87 -4.53
C ASN A 116 -14.49 11.50 -5.74
N HIS A 117 -15.21 11.68 -6.84
CA HIS A 117 -14.67 12.19 -8.12
C HIS A 117 -13.37 11.49 -8.56
N GLY A 118 -13.30 10.17 -8.39
CA GLY A 118 -12.13 9.37 -8.75
C GLY A 118 -10.91 9.55 -7.83
N LYS A 119 -11.07 10.19 -6.66
CA LYS A 119 -10.00 10.35 -5.66
C LYS A 119 -10.35 9.62 -4.36
N PRO A 120 -9.44 8.80 -3.80
CA PRO A 120 -9.63 8.23 -2.47
C PRO A 120 -9.73 9.34 -1.42
N TYR A 121 -10.70 9.24 -0.50
CA TYR A 121 -10.79 10.12 0.68
C TYR A 121 -10.77 9.34 1.99
N PHE A 122 -11.03 8.04 1.94
CA PHE A 122 -11.05 7.18 3.11
C PHE A 122 -10.60 5.77 2.75
N VAL A 123 -9.67 5.24 3.53
CA VAL A 123 -9.23 3.85 3.44
C VAL A 123 -9.45 3.20 4.80
N GLN A 124 -10.06 2.02 4.77
CA GLN A 124 -10.19 1.14 5.91
C GLN A 124 -9.60 -0.21 5.55
N PHE A 125 -8.94 -0.85 6.49
CA PHE A 125 -8.51 -2.24 6.33
C PHE A 125 -8.86 -3.07 7.56
N SER A 126 -8.96 -4.37 7.35
CA SER A 126 -9.13 -5.35 8.42
C SER A 126 -8.27 -6.58 8.15
N ARG A 127 -7.77 -7.17 9.22
CA ARG A 127 -7.09 -8.47 9.18
C ARG A 127 -7.85 -9.43 10.05
N ARG A 128 -8.05 -10.65 9.57
CA ARG A 128 -8.50 -11.76 10.41
C ARG A 128 -7.29 -12.31 11.16
N ALA A 129 -6.87 -11.62 12.21
CA ALA A 129 -6.03 -12.24 13.24
C ALA A 129 -6.96 -13.03 14.16
N GLY A 130 -6.53 -14.19 14.66
CA GLY A 130 -7.27 -14.94 15.68
C GLY A 130 -7.86 -13.99 16.73
N GLN A 131 -9.18 -13.88 16.69
CA GLN A 131 -10.05 -13.19 17.64
C GLN A 131 -9.84 -11.69 17.94
N PHE A 132 -9.25 -10.85 17.07
CA PHE A 132 -9.38 -9.39 17.20
C PHE A 132 -9.33 -8.65 15.85
N LEU A 133 -10.32 -7.78 15.61
CA LEU A 133 -10.36 -6.88 14.44
C LEU A 133 -9.66 -5.56 14.78
N ILE A 134 -8.55 -5.26 14.11
CA ILE A 134 -7.90 -3.93 14.18
C ILE A 134 -8.47 -3.09 13.04
N HIS A 135 -9.20 -2.02 13.39
CA HIS A 135 -9.67 -1.02 12.44
C HIS A 135 -8.77 0.21 12.52
N GLN A 136 -8.12 0.57 11.43
CA GLN A 136 -7.47 1.86 11.27
C GLN A 136 -8.07 2.59 10.08
N ALA A 137 -8.32 3.88 10.27
CA ALA A 137 -9.00 4.76 9.35
C ALA A 137 -8.31 6.13 9.38
N ILE A 138 -7.99 6.69 8.21
CA ILE A 138 -7.52 8.07 8.10
C ILE A 138 -8.48 8.77 7.15
N GLY A 139 -9.18 9.79 7.66
CA GLY A 139 -9.92 10.75 6.85
C GLY A 139 -9.00 11.91 6.50
N THR A 140 -8.76 12.13 5.22
CA THR A 140 -8.06 13.33 4.73
C THR A 140 -8.86 14.57 5.07
#